data_AF-A0A7R9K9A4-F1
#
_entry.id   AF-A0A7R9K9A4-F1
#
_cell.length_a   1.000
_cell.length_b   1.000
_cell.length_c   1.000
_cell.angle_alpha   90.00
_cell.angle_beta   90.00
_cell.angle_gamma   90.00
#
_symmetry.space_group_name_H-M   'P 1'
#
loop_
_entity.id
_entity.type
_entity.pdbx_description
1 polymer ?
#
loop_
_entity_poly.entity_id
_entity_poly.type
_entity_poly.pdbx_seq_one_letter_code
_entity_poly.pdbx_strand_id
1 'polypeptide(L)'
;QVFDIHSGVSKFLLPGSAVAGYGDNEVQVPWGAGILGHVAETGETVNLQTACEDPRFDDEVDRITGYHTDTLLCMPIRNAYEEVIAVAQVINKNPDIDNGQFTNNDEKLFETYLQFVGIAITNAQIMEASRQEYDRNRVSKHHASYLPL
;
A
#
# COMPACT_ATOMS: atom_id res chain seq x y z
N GLN A 1 9.89 -14.08 -0.90
CA GLN A 1 9.23 -12.91 -1.51
C GLN A 1 8.26 -12.37 -0.49
N VAL A 2 8.41 -11.10 -0.13
CA VAL A 2 7.47 -10.37 0.73
C VAL A 2 6.68 -9.43 -0.17
N PHE A 3 5.36 -9.41 -0.01
CA PHE A 3 4.43 -8.65 -0.84
C PHE A 3 3.62 -7.75 0.07
N ASP A 4 3.76 -6.44 -0.12
CA ASP A 4 3.16 -5.45 0.77
C ASP A 4 2.30 -4.46 -0.04
N ILE A 5 1.05 -4.26 0.40
CA ILE A 5 0.11 -3.28 -0.15
C ILE A 5 -0.09 -2.18 0.88
N HIS A 6 0.12 -0.92 0.47
CA HIS A 6 0.01 0.25 1.33
C HIS A 6 -1.09 1.18 0.82
N SER A 7 -2.22 1.26 1.52
CA SER A 7 -3.32 2.19 1.21
C SER A 7 -3.54 3.18 2.34
N GLY A 8 -3.55 4.49 2.05
CA GLY A 8 -3.94 5.50 3.04
C GLY A 8 -3.23 6.84 2.88
N VAL A 9 -4.05 7.89 2.79
CA VAL A 9 -3.65 9.31 2.71
C VAL A 9 -2.63 9.62 3.82
N SER A 10 -1.42 10.02 3.43
CA SER A 10 -0.29 10.42 4.29
C SER A 10 0.54 9.33 5.00
N LYS A 11 0.20 8.01 4.96
CA LYS A 11 0.89 7.00 5.80
C LYS A 11 0.96 5.60 5.17
N PHE A 12 2.16 5.01 5.15
CA PHE A 12 2.42 3.64 4.66
C PHE A 12 2.37 2.61 5.81
N LEU A 13 1.96 1.37 5.52
CA LEU A 13 1.78 0.23 6.42
C LEU A 13 2.65 -0.99 5.99
N LEU A 14 3.68 -1.38 6.77
CA LEU A 14 4.47 -2.61 6.51
C LEU A 14 4.10 -3.75 7.48
N PRO A 15 4.03 -5.02 7.04
CA PRO A 15 3.85 -6.16 7.93
C PRO A 15 5.16 -6.56 8.63
N GLY A 16 5.22 -6.34 9.95
CA GLY A 16 6.28 -6.86 10.81
C GLY A 16 6.05 -8.32 11.24
N SER A 17 7.12 -9.12 11.28
CA SER A 17 7.11 -10.54 11.65
C SER A 17 6.75 -10.77 13.14
N ALA A 18 5.57 -11.38 13.34
CA ALA A 18 5.04 -12.16 14.47
C ALA A 18 5.58 -11.95 15.91
N VAL A 19 4.76 -11.35 16.78
CA VAL A 19 4.57 -11.79 18.18
C VAL A 19 3.06 -11.75 18.51
N ALA A 20 2.62 -12.78 19.23
CA ALA A 20 1.23 -13.13 19.51
C ALA A 20 0.34 -11.99 20.08
N GLY A 21 -0.87 -11.87 19.52
CA GLY A 21 -1.95 -11.07 20.08
C GLY A 21 -2.59 -10.17 19.03
N TYR A 22 -3.90 -10.28 18.88
CA TYR A 22 -4.73 -9.33 18.13
C TYR A 22 -4.38 -7.89 18.53
N GLY A 23 -3.66 -7.15 17.69
CA GLY A 23 -3.28 -5.75 17.92
C GLY A 23 -2.47 -5.22 16.75
N ASP A 24 -2.84 -4.04 16.27
CA ASP A 24 -2.25 -3.27 15.18
C ASP A 24 -0.72 -3.40 15.09
N ASN A 25 -0.24 -4.23 14.17
CA ASN A 25 1.15 -4.26 13.75
C ASN A 25 1.32 -3.26 12.58
N GLU A 26 1.22 -1.98 12.88
CA GLU A 26 1.36 -0.88 11.91
C GLU A 26 2.74 -0.22 12.02
N VAL A 27 3.58 -0.38 11.00
CA VAL A 27 4.80 0.42 10.85
C VAL A 27 4.50 1.60 9.93
N GLN A 28 4.71 2.82 10.44
CA GLN A 28 4.36 4.09 9.79
C GLN A 28 5.57 4.66 9.01
N VAL A 29 5.47 4.80 7.67
CA VAL A 29 6.49 5.52 6.87
C VAL A 29 5.97 6.90 6.44
N PRO A 30 6.77 7.98 6.51
CA PRO A 30 6.37 9.32 6.06
C PRO A 30 6.12 9.41 4.55
N TRP A 31 5.15 10.21 4.14
CA TRP A 31 4.93 10.56 2.73
C TRP A 31 6.15 11.29 2.14
N GLY A 32 6.60 10.88 0.95
CA GLY A 32 7.77 11.47 0.26
C GLY A 32 9.15 10.98 0.72
N ALA A 33 9.21 10.08 1.72
CA ALA A 33 10.46 9.42 2.11
C ALA A 33 10.57 8.04 1.46
N GLY A 34 11.77 7.70 0.98
CA GLY A 34 12.03 6.40 0.37
C GLY A 34 11.40 6.20 -1.02
N ILE A 35 11.54 4.99 -1.55
CA ILE A 35 10.95 4.59 -2.84
C ILE A 35 9.42 4.65 -2.81
N LEU A 36 8.81 4.23 -1.70
CA LEU A 36 7.37 4.27 -1.49
C LEU A 36 6.81 5.70 -1.63
N GLY A 37 7.46 6.67 -0.99
CA GLY A 37 7.08 8.08 -1.06
C GLY A 37 7.19 8.63 -2.47
N HIS A 38 8.28 8.33 -3.18
CA HIS A 38 8.47 8.75 -4.56
C HIS A 38 7.37 8.22 -5.48
N VAL A 39 7.07 6.92 -5.41
CA VAL A 39 6.04 6.27 -6.23
C VAL A 39 4.64 6.80 -5.90
N ALA A 40 4.35 7.10 -4.63
CA ALA A 40 3.08 7.70 -4.22
C ALA A 40 2.90 9.13 -4.78
N GLU A 41 3.98 9.90 -4.89
CA GLU A 41 3.95 11.29 -5.36
C GLU A 41 3.95 11.38 -6.89
N THR A 42 4.82 10.64 -7.58
CA THR A 42 4.96 10.70 -9.03
C THR A 42 3.99 9.78 -9.76
N GLY A 43 3.57 8.69 -9.12
CA GLY A 43 2.83 7.61 -9.79
C GLY A 43 3.68 6.87 -10.83
N GLU A 44 5.01 6.98 -10.77
CA GLU A 44 5.93 6.27 -11.64
C GLU A 44 6.38 4.96 -10.99
N THR A 45 6.37 3.88 -11.75
CA THR A 45 6.92 2.58 -11.33
C THR A 45 8.42 2.68 -11.10
N VAL A 46 8.91 2.05 -10.03
CA VAL A 46 10.33 1.91 -9.74
C VAL A 46 10.71 0.43 -9.67
N ASN A 47 11.68 0.02 -10.49
CA ASN A 47 12.27 -1.31 -10.47
C ASN A 47 13.77 -1.19 -10.21
N LEU A 48 14.20 -1.58 -9.01
CA LEU A 48 15.59 -1.58 -8.57
C LEU A 48 16.16 -2.99 -8.65
N GLN A 49 17.20 -3.14 -9.46
CA GLN A 49 18.02 -4.35 -9.52
C GLN A 49 19.04 -4.44 -8.38
N THR A 50 19.40 -3.29 -7.80
CA THR A 50 20.26 -3.17 -6.63
C THR A 50 19.74 -2.01 -5.78
N ALA A 51 19.03 -2.29 -4.69
CA ALA A 51 18.35 -1.25 -3.93
C ALA A 51 19.31 -0.23 -3.29
N CYS A 52 20.44 -0.71 -2.76
CA CYS A 52 21.45 0.15 -2.12
C CYS A 52 22.16 1.14 -3.06
N GLU A 53 22.02 0.98 -4.38
CA GLU A 53 22.59 1.90 -5.36
C GLU A 53 21.66 3.09 -5.67
N ASP A 54 20.37 3.00 -5.31
CA ASP A 54 19.42 4.08 -5.55
C ASP A 54 19.48 5.11 -4.41
N PRO A 55 19.74 6.39 -4.68
CA PRO A 55 19.85 7.42 -3.64
C PRO A 55 18.52 7.72 -2.92
N ARG A 56 17.39 7.27 -3.48
CA ARG A 56 16.06 7.38 -2.87
C ARG A 56 15.76 6.19 -1.97
N PHE A 57 16.57 5.14 -1.98
CA PHE A 57 16.40 4.00 -1.08
C PHE A 57 16.92 4.37 0.31
N ASP A 58 16.06 4.20 1.31
CA ASP A 58 16.37 4.44 2.72
C ASP A 58 16.48 3.11 3.43
N ASP A 59 17.69 2.79 3.93
CA ASP A 59 17.98 1.55 4.63
C ASP A 59 17.44 1.53 6.08
N GLU A 60 16.87 2.65 6.56
CA GLU A 60 16.30 2.73 7.90
C GLU A 60 15.17 1.70 8.09
N VAL A 61 14.32 1.52 7.08
CA VAL A 61 13.23 0.54 7.10
C VAL A 61 13.77 -0.89 7.17
N ASP A 62 14.78 -1.20 6.37
CA ASP A 62 15.50 -2.48 6.38
C ASP A 62 16.13 -2.77 7.75
N ARG A 63 16.79 -1.75 8.34
CA ARG A 63 17.42 -1.84 9.66
C ARG A 63 16.42 -2.06 10.79
N ILE A 64 15.25 -1.43 10.73
CA ILE A 64 14.20 -1.58 11.74
C ILE A 64 13.52 -2.95 11.62
N THR A 65 13.25 -3.39 10.39
CA THR A 65 12.53 -4.64 10.13
C THR A 65 13.44 -5.87 10.17
N GLY A 66 14.75 -5.68 10.06
CA GLY A 66 15.75 -6.75 9.94
C GLY A 66 15.78 -7.39 8.55
N TYR A 67 15.07 -6.84 7.58
CA TYR A 67 15.11 -7.29 6.19
C TYR A 67 16.24 -6.58 5.45
N HIS A 68 16.91 -7.31 4.55
CA HIS A 68 17.85 -6.72 3.60
C HIS A 68 17.18 -6.74 2.23
N THR A 69 17.01 -5.58 1.63
CA THR A 69 16.40 -5.41 0.31
C THR A 69 17.52 -5.36 -0.73
N ASP A 70 17.63 -6.41 -1.54
CA ASP A 70 18.54 -6.50 -2.68
C ASP A 70 17.86 -5.98 -3.95
N THR A 71 16.67 -6.50 -4.23
CA THR A 71 15.85 -6.12 -5.39
C THR A 71 14.49 -5.63 -4.95
N LEU A 72 13.95 -4.63 -5.65
CA LEU A 72 12.69 -3.99 -5.27
C LEU A 72 11.90 -3.61 -6.52
N LEU A 73 10.63 -4.00 -6.57
CA LEU A 73 9.66 -3.53 -7.55
C LEU A 73 8.52 -2.82 -6.83
N CYS A 74 8.33 -1.54 -7.12
CA CYS A 74 7.33 -0.70 -6.49
C CYS A 74 6.46 -0.01 -7.55
N MET A 75 5.15 -0.09 -7.37
CA MET A 75 4.16 0.41 -8.33
C MET A 75 2.99 1.11 -7.63
N PRO A 76 2.43 2.16 -8.24
CA PRO A 76 1.22 2.78 -7.74
C PRO A 76 0.01 1.86 -7.96
N ILE A 77 -0.96 1.94 -7.06
CA ILE A 77 -2.29 1.37 -7.22
C ILE A 77 -3.24 2.51 -7.53
N ARG A 78 -3.93 2.39 -8.67
CA ARG A 78 -4.84 3.42 -9.17
C ARG A 78 -6.30 2.99 -9.04
N ASN A 79 -7.18 3.96 -8.79
CA ASN A 79 -8.62 3.74 -8.89
C ASN A 79 -9.08 3.82 -10.35
N ALA A 80 -10.39 3.66 -10.58
CA ALA A 80 -11.00 3.76 -11.92
C ALA A 80 -10.89 5.17 -12.56
N TYR A 81 -10.48 6.18 -11.79
CA TYR A 81 -10.24 7.55 -12.25
C TYR A 81 -8.76 7.85 -12.49
N GLU A 82 -7.90 6.82 -12.51
CA GLU A 82 -6.44 6.91 -12.64
C GLU A 82 -5.72 7.63 -11.48
N GLU A 83 -6.42 7.87 -10.36
CA GLU A 83 -5.85 8.49 -9.18
C GLU A 83 -5.08 7.46 -8.35
N VAL A 84 -3.87 7.82 -7.90
CA VAL A 84 -3.07 6.97 -7.01
C VAL A 84 -3.71 6.96 -5.62
N ILE A 85 -4.22 5.80 -5.22
CA ILE A 85 -4.89 5.60 -3.92
C ILE A 85 -4.04 4.83 -2.92
N ALA A 86 -3.02 4.14 -3.43
CA ALA A 86 -2.15 3.23 -2.68
C ALA A 86 -0.86 2.96 -3.47
N VAL A 87 0.12 2.34 -2.83
CA VAL A 87 1.38 1.87 -3.43
C VAL A 87 1.61 0.44 -3.01
N ALA A 88 2.04 -0.41 -3.94
CA ALA A 88 2.46 -1.77 -3.65
C ALA A 88 3.96 -1.91 -3.90
N GLN A 89 4.60 -2.77 -3.11
CA GLN A 89 6.00 -3.14 -3.35
C GLN A 89 6.19 -4.65 -3.19
N VAL A 90 7.15 -5.17 -3.94
CA VAL A 90 7.65 -6.54 -3.83
C VAL A 90 9.17 -6.45 -3.72
N ILE A 91 9.72 -7.10 -2.72
CA ILE A 91 11.17 -7.14 -2.50
C ILE A 91 11.71 -8.56 -2.64
N ASN A 92 12.99 -8.65 -3.03
CA ASN A 92 13.77 -9.86 -3.11
C ASN A 92 13.09 -10.97 -3.91
N LYS A 93 13.12 -10.85 -5.23
CA LYS A 93 12.73 -11.96 -6.11
C LYS A 93 13.64 -13.17 -5.85
N ASN A 94 13.10 -14.36 -6.09
CA ASN A 94 13.83 -15.61 -5.86
C ASN A 94 15.14 -15.61 -6.69
N PRO A 95 16.33 -15.76 -6.07
CA PRO A 95 17.61 -15.72 -6.77
C PRO A 95 17.77 -16.80 -7.85
N ASP A 96 17.07 -17.93 -7.72
CA ASP A 96 17.12 -19.04 -8.69
C ASP A 96 16.37 -18.73 -10.00
N ILE A 97 15.62 -17.62 -10.06
CA ILE A 97 14.78 -17.23 -11.20
C ILE A 97 15.22 -15.85 -11.68
N ASP A 98 15.60 -15.74 -12.96
CA ASP A 98 16.03 -14.48 -13.58
C ASP A 98 17.11 -13.73 -12.75
N ASN A 99 17.99 -14.48 -12.10
CA ASN A 99 19.05 -13.98 -11.20
C ASN A 99 18.52 -13.10 -10.05
N GLY A 100 17.29 -13.32 -9.58
CA GLY A 100 16.69 -12.53 -8.50
C GLY A 100 16.25 -11.13 -8.93
N GLN A 101 16.18 -10.83 -10.23
CA GLN A 101 15.80 -9.53 -10.76
C GLN A 101 14.37 -9.52 -11.34
N PHE A 102 13.63 -8.45 -11.07
CA PHE A 102 12.31 -8.24 -11.65
C PHE A 102 12.43 -7.86 -13.13
N THR A 103 11.74 -8.60 -13.97
CA THR A 103 11.74 -8.45 -15.43
C THR A 103 10.53 -7.64 -15.89
N ASN A 104 10.54 -7.19 -17.15
CA ASN A 104 9.38 -6.58 -17.79
C ASN A 104 8.12 -7.47 -17.77
N ASN A 105 8.28 -8.79 -17.68
CA ASN A 105 7.13 -9.69 -17.56
C ASN A 105 6.55 -9.67 -16.15
N ASP A 106 7.40 -9.60 -15.12
CA ASP A 106 6.97 -9.42 -13.73
C ASP A 106 6.27 -8.08 -13.56
N GLU A 107 6.79 -7.02 -14.17
CA GLU A 107 6.16 -5.70 -14.16
C GLU A 107 4.74 -5.73 -14.73
N LYS A 108 4.55 -6.28 -15.93
CA LYS A 108 3.22 -6.38 -16.57
C LYS A 108 2.24 -7.22 -15.76
N LEU A 109 2.73 -8.33 -15.20
CA LEU A 109 1.91 -9.19 -14.35
C LEU A 109 1.48 -8.43 -13.09
N PHE A 110 2.43 -7.76 -12.44
CA PHE A 110 2.18 -7.01 -11.23
C PHE A 110 1.21 -5.85 -11.48
N GLU A 111 1.41 -5.09 -12.56
CA GLU A 111 0.50 -4.02 -13.00
C GLU A 111 -0.94 -4.54 -13.17
N THR A 112 -1.10 -5.68 -13.86
CA THR A 112 -2.41 -6.32 -14.05
C THR A 112 -3.07 -6.68 -12.72
N TYR A 113 -2.31 -7.22 -11.75
CA TYR A 113 -2.84 -7.51 -10.42
C TYR A 113 -3.26 -6.24 -9.69
N LEU A 114 -2.47 -5.18 -9.75
CA LEU A 114 -2.75 -3.93 -9.05
C LEU A 114 -4.00 -3.22 -9.57
N GLN A 115 -4.34 -3.39 -10.85
CA GLN A 115 -5.62 -2.91 -11.39
C GLN A 115 -6.82 -3.52 -10.63
N PHE A 116 -6.80 -4.84 -10.39
CA PHE A 116 -7.87 -5.50 -9.62
C PHE A 116 -7.88 -5.07 -8.15
N VAL A 117 -6.70 -4.89 -7.55
CA VAL A 117 -6.57 -4.40 -6.18
C VAL A 117 -7.14 -2.99 -6.04
N GLY A 118 -6.87 -2.10 -7.00
CA GLY A 118 -7.40 -0.74 -7.02
C GLY A 118 -8.92 -0.70 -7.01
N ILE A 119 -9.56 -1.56 -7.81
CA ILE A 119 -11.02 -1.73 -7.82
C ILE A 119 -11.53 -2.22 -6.45
N ALA A 120 -10.88 -3.22 -5.89
CA ALA A 120 -11.28 -3.80 -4.60
C ALA A 120 -11.19 -2.78 -3.45
N ILE A 121 -10.09 -2.02 -3.37
CA ILE A 121 -9.90 -0.96 -2.37
C ILE A 121 -10.98 0.12 -2.54
N THR A 122 -11.22 0.56 -3.78
CA THR A 122 -12.23 1.58 -4.07
C THR A 122 -13.62 1.12 -3.62
N ASN A 123 -13.99 -0.12 -3.92
CA ASN A 123 -15.28 -0.68 -3.51
C ASN A 123 -15.43 -0.79 -1.99
N ALA A 124 -14.36 -1.18 -1.28
CA ALA A 124 -14.36 -1.23 0.17
C ALA A 124 -14.59 0.16 0.78
N GLN A 125 -13.89 1.19 0.28
CA GLN A 125 -14.06 2.58 0.72
C GLN A 125 -15.48 3.09 0.46
N ILE A 126 -16.05 2.81 -0.71
CA ILE A 126 -17.44 3.19 -1.05
C ILE A 126 -18.43 2.51 -0.10
N MET A 127 -18.24 1.23 0.20
CA MET A 127 -19.11 0.47 1.09
C MET A 127 -19.04 0.99 2.53
N GLU A 128 -17.85 1.33 3.02
CA GLU A 128 -17.65 1.95 4.33
C GLU A 128 -18.29 3.33 4.43
N ALA A 129 -18.10 4.19 3.42
CA ALA A 129 -18.70 5.52 3.38
C ALA A 129 -20.24 5.44 3.38
N SER A 130 -20.80 4.54 2.57
CA SER A 130 -22.25 4.29 2.51
C SER A 130 -22.81 3.84 3.85
N ARG A 131 -22.08 2.98 4.57
CA ARG A 131 -22.48 2.50 5.90
C ARG A 131 -22.44 3.59 6.96
N GLN A 132 -21.39 4.41 6.98
CA GLN A 132 -21.27 5.53 7.91
C GLN A 132 -22.38 6.56 7.70
N GLU A 133 -22.73 6.86 6.45
CA GLU A 133 -23.80 7.79 6.13
C GLU A 133 -25.18 7.24 6.55
N TYR A 134 -25.41 5.94 6.31
CA TYR A 134 -26.62 5.26 6.76
C TYR A 134 -26.78 5.34 8.29
N ASP A 135 -25.72 5.07 9.05
CA ASP A 135 -25.76 5.11 10.51
C ASP A 135 -25.95 6.54 11.05
N ARG A 136 -25.31 7.55 10.45
CA ARG A 136 -25.50 8.98 10.81
C ARG A 136 -26.95 9.43 10.60
N ASN A 137 -27.56 9.01 9.50
CA ASN A 137 -28.95 9.34 9.17
C ASN A 137 -29.94 8.62 10.11
N ARG A 138 -29.62 7.42 10.59
CA ARG A 138 -30.44 6.70 11.58
C ARG A 138 -30.47 7.38 12.93
N VAL A 139 -29.31 7.82 13.44
CA VAL A 139 -29.21 8.52 14.74
C VAL A 139 -29.98 9.85 14.69
N SER A 140 -29.84 10.60 13.59
CA SER A 140 -30.53 11.88 13.39
C SER A 140 -32.06 11.73 13.33
N LYS A 141 -32.56 10.69 12.64
CA LYS A 141 -34.01 10.39 12.60
C LYS A 141 -34.55 9.99 13.99
N HIS A 142 -33.77 9.23 14.76
CA HIS A 142 -34.16 8.84 16.12
C HIS A 142 -34.25 10.05 17.07
N HIS A 143 -33.32 11.00 16.99
CA HIS A 143 -33.37 12.23 17.79
C HIS A 143 -34.54 13.14 17.43
N ALA A 144 -34.85 13.29 16.13
CA ALA A 144 -35.97 14.10 15.67
C ALA A 144 -37.34 13.58 16.13
N SER A 145 -37.47 12.28 16.41
CA SER A 145 -38.72 11.69 16.92
C SER A 145 -38.98 11.88 18.42
N TYR A 146 -38.01 12.41 19.20
CA TYR A 146 -38.14 12.64 20.64
C TYR A 146 -38.31 14.12 21.03
N LEU A 147 -38.35 15.05 20.07
CA LEU A 147 -38.66 16.46 20.35
C LEU A 147 -40.19 16.61 20.55
N PRO A 148 -40.67 17.09 21.70
CA PRO A 148 -42.09 17.40 21.87
C PRO A 148 -42.47 18.58 20.96
N LEU A 149 -43.67 18.51 20.39
CA LEU A 149 -44.31 19.59 19.63
C LEU A 149 -44.52 20.85 20.49
#